data_AF-A0A3D4T345-F1
#
_entry.id   AF-A0A3D4T345-F1
#
_cell.length_a   1.000
_cell.length_b   1.000
_cell.length_c   1.000
_cell.angle_alpha   90.00
_cell.angle_beta   90.00
_cell.angle_gamma   90.00
#
_symmetry.space_group_name_H-M   'P 1'
#
loop_
_entity.id
_entity.type
_entity.pdbx_description
1 polymer ?
#
loop_
_entity_poly.entity_id
_entity_poly.type
_entity_poly.pdbx_seq_one_letter_code
_entity_poly.pdbx_strand_id
1 'polypeptide(L)'
;MFDAAKMLAKPVHSAAPQFMEDIGQYYGYTLYSTVVDGPRDEAEIKFDAVHDRAVVFIDGEYKGFYERTRDGEPVSFSLKKGENCRIDILCENMGRVNYGPKIMDRKGVKGVRFNLQYHFGWDMYPMPLDDISALEYKEETGEVKTASFLRGYLDIDGEPCDTFLRLDGFTKGVVLVNGFNIGRYFNTAGPQKTLYVPAPMLKKGKNEIVVFESDHSDRNSIAFLDKPDLG
;
A
#
# COMPACT_ATOMS: atom_id res chain seq x y z
N MET A 1 3.64 -5.25 -6.51
CA MET A 1 2.22 -4.99 -6.14
C MET A 1 1.27 -4.98 -7.33
N PHE A 2 1.63 -4.46 -8.50
CA PHE A 2 0.69 -4.32 -9.65
C PHE A 2 0.07 -5.63 -10.12
N ASP A 3 0.84 -6.71 -10.22
CA ASP A 3 0.30 -8.03 -10.58
C ASP A 3 -0.53 -8.62 -9.43
N ALA A 4 -0.07 -8.46 -8.20
CA ALA A 4 -0.81 -8.84 -7.00
C ALA A 4 -2.20 -8.19 -6.96
N ALA A 5 -2.33 -6.90 -7.27
CA ALA A 5 -3.63 -6.21 -7.31
C ALA A 5 -4.62 -6.89 -8.28
N LYS A 6 -4.14 -7.33 -9.45
CA LYS A 6 -4.94 -8.05 -10.46
C LYS A 6 -5.29 -9.48 -10.05
N MET A 7 -4.44 -10.11 -9.24
CA MET A 7 -4.70 -11.43 -8.66
C MET A 7 -5.75 -11.37 -7.53
N LEU A 8 -5.70 -10.30 -6.72
CA LEU A 8 -6.57 -10.11 -5.55
C LEU A 8 -7.96 -9.62 -5.91
N ALA A 9 -8.10 -8.83 -6.98
CA ALA A 9 -9.39 -8.27 -7.35
C ALA A 9 -9.57 -8.11 -8.86
N LYS A 10 -10.82 -8.25 -9.30
CA LYS A 10 -11.24 -7.76 -10.61
C LYS A 10 -11.35 -6.23 -10.57
N PRO A 11 -10.91 -5.52 -11.62
CA PRO A 11 -11.01 -4.07 -11.65
C PRO A 11 -12.46 -3.62 -11.66
N VAL A 12 -12.74 -2.54 -10.94
CA VAL A 12 -13.94 -1.73 -11.14
C VAL A 12 -13.59 -0.62 -12.12
N HIS A 13 -14.25 -0.63 -13.28
CA HIS A 13 -14.05 0.36 -14.33
C HIS A 13 -14.93 1.58 -14.10
N SER A 14 -14.37 2.77 -14.25
CA SER A 14 -15.13 4.03 -14.19
C SER A 14 -14.47 5.12 -15.03
N ALA A 15 -15.29 6.03 -15.55
CA ALA A 15 -14.76 7.21 -16.24
C ALA A 15 -13.89 8.04 -15.29
N ALA A 16 -14.31 8.27 -14.05
CA ALA A 16 -13.59 9.06 -13.06
C ALA A 16 -13.21 8.20 -11.83
N PRO A 17 -12.11 8.52 -11.12
CA PRO A 17 -11.75 7.80 -9.90
C PRO A 17 -12.85 7.96 -8.86
N GLN A 18 -13.23 6.85 -8.25
CA GLN A 18 -14.30 6.77 -7.25
C GLN A 18 -13.72 6.62 -5.85
N PHE A 19 -14.45 7.01 -4.81
CA PHE A 19 -14.04 6.67 -3.46
C PHE A 19 -14.14 5.16 -3.22
N MET A 20 -13.35 4.66 -2.27
CA MET A 20 -13.33 3.25 -1.86
C MET A 20 -14.73 2.72 -1.55
N GLU A 21 -15.56 3.51 -0.86
CA GLU A 21 -16.91 3.05 -0.51
C GLU A 21 -17.84 2.96 -1.73
N ASP A 22 -17.62 3.77 -2.77
CA ASP A 22 -18.40 3.70 -4.02
C ASP A 22 -18.08 2.42 -4.83
N ILE A 23 -16.89 1.84 -4.61
CA ILE A 23 -16.46 0.58 -5.25
C ILE A 23 -16.57 -0.63 -4.32
N GLY A 24 -17.30 -0.49 -3.20
CA GLY A 24 -17.60 -1.59 -2.27
C GLY A 24 -16.46 -1.95 -1.30
N GLN A 25 -15.46 -1.07 -1.13
CA GLN A 25 -14.32 -1.30 -0.25
C GLN A 25 -14.34 -0.39 0.99
N TYR A 26 -14.06 -0.95 2.16
CA TYR A 26 -14.10 -0.19 3.42
C TYR A 26 -12.73 -0.04 4.10
N TYR A 27 -11.77 -0.93 3.90
CA TYR A 27 -10.46 -0.92 4.56
C TYR A 27 -9.35 -1.30 3.58
N GLY A 28 -8.10 -1.13 3.98
CA GLY A 28 -6.93 -1.52 3.20
C GLY A 28 -6.51 -0.46 2.18
N TYR A 29 -6.17 -0.93 0.98
CA TYR A 29 -5.59 -0.14 -0.10
C TYR A 29 -6.41 -0.25 -1.38
N THR A 30 -6.33 0.72 -2.27
CA THR A 30 -6.89 0.61 -3.62
C THR A 30 -5.83 1.06 -4.62
N LEU A 31 -5.59 0.26 -5.66
CA LEU A 31 -4.78 0.68 -6.79
C LEU A 31 -5.69 1.34 -7.83
N TYR A 32 -5.49 2.63 -8.10
CA TYR A 32 -6.12 3.35 -9.20
C TYR A 32 -5.15 3.38 -10.38
N SER A 33 -5.53 2.81 -11.51
CA SER A 33 -4.68 2.64 -12.67
C SER A 33 -5.30 3.27 -13.91
N THR A 34 -4.48 3.93 -14.71
CA THR A 34 -4.88 4.48 -16.01
C THR A 34 -3.71 4.46 -16.98
N VAL A 35 -4.02 4.42 -18.27
CA VAL A 35 -3.05 4.72 -19.34
C VAL A 35 -3.23 6.16 -19.79
N VAL A 36 -2.12 6.83 -20.10
CA VAL A 36 -2.10 8.20 -20.60
C VAL A 36 -1.34 8.22 -21.92
N ASP A 37 -2.00 8.68 -22.97
CA ASP A 37 -1.38 8.87 -24.28
C ASP A 37 -0.81 10.30 -24.41
N GLY A 38 0.33 10.38 -25.08
CA GLY A 38 0.93 11.63 -25.51
C GLY A 38 0.33 12.19 -26.81
N PRO A 39 0.75 13.39 -27.23
CA PRO A 39 1.76 14.22 -26.58
C PRO A 39 1.22 14.95 -25.35
N ARG A 40 2.09 15.14 -24.35
CA ARG A 40 1.88 15.98 -23.17
C ARG A 40 3.18 16.67 -22.81
N ASP A 41 3.15 17.99 -22.77
CA ASP A 41 4.18 18.77 -22.08
C ASP A 41 4.20 18.41 -20.59
N GLU A 42 5.19 18.90 -19.85
CA GLU A 42 5.32 18.63 -18.42
C GLU A 42 4.00 18.89 -17.68
N ALA A 43 3.49 17.84 -17.05
CA ALA A 43 2.21 17.84 -16.37
C ALA A 43 2.36 17.31 -14.95
N GLU A 44 2.00 18.14 -13.99
CA GLU A 44 1.92 17.79 -12.58
C GLU A 44 0.63 16.99 -12.32
N ILE A 45 0.74 15.91 -11.57
CA ILE A 45 -0.41 15.10 -11.13
C ILE A 45 -1.05 15.77 -9.91
N LYS A 46 -2.30 16.19 -10.02
CA LYS A 46 -3.07 16.85 -8.95
C LYS A 46 -4.28 16.03 -8.57
N PHE A 47 -4.73 16.24 -7.34
CA PHE A 47 -5.89 15.57 -6.78
C PHE A 47 -6.84 16.60 -6.18
N ASP A 48 -8.14 16.40 -6.33
CA ASP A 48 -9.11 17.16 -5.55
C ASP A 48 -9.24 16.59 -4.13
N ALA A 49 -8.99 15.29 -3.96
CA ALA A 49 -8.88 14.66 -2.66
C ALA A 49 -7.96 13.43 -2.69
N VAL A 50 -7.12 13.31 -1.65
CA VAL A 50 -6.34 12.10 -1.31
C VAL A 50 -6.65 11.75 0.13
N HIS A 51 -7.46 10.72 0.35
CA HIS A 51 -7.86 10.26 1.68
C HIS A 51 -7.41 8.80 1.88
N ASP A 52 -6.23 8.52 2.44
CA ASP A 52 -5.37 9.47 3.18
C ASP A 52 -3.96 9.63 2.61
N ARG A 53 -3.40 8.58 2.02
CA ARG A 53 -2.07 8.61 1.42
C ARG A 53 -2.09 7.91 0.09
N ALA A 54 -1.46 8.48 -0.93
CA ALA A 54 -1.39 7.95 -2.28
C ALA A 54 0.06 7.90 -2.75
N VAL A 55 0.58 6.71 -3.03
CA VAL A 55 1.90 6.52 -3.65
C VAL A 55 1.73 6.44 -5.15
N VAL A 56 2.52 7.20 -5.90
CA VAL A 56 2.41 7.32 -7.35
C VAL A 56 3.55 6.59 -8.04
N PHE A 57 3.18 5.78 -9.02
CA PHE A 57 4.09 5.06 -9.89
C PHE A 57 3.80 5.40 -11.36
N ILE A 58 4.85 5.50 -12.17
CA ILE A 58 4.76 5.68 -13.62
C ILE A 58 5.55 4.55 -14.27
N ASP A 59 4.89 3.76 -15.11
CA ASP A 59 5.43 2.53 -15.71
C ASP A 59 6.09 1.59 -14.70
N GLY A 60 5.49 1.51 -13.51
CA GLY A 60 5.95 0.68 -12.40
C GLY A 60 7.06 1.29 -11.54
N GLU A 61 7.62 2.43 -11.92
CA GLU A 61 8.65 3.13 -11.13
C GLU A 61 8.02 4.08 -10.12
N TYR A 62 8.50 4.04 -8.87
CA TYR A 62 8.10 5.00 -7.84
C TYR A 62 8.48 6.43 -8.24
N LYS A 63 7.54 7.37 -8.10
CA LYS A 63 7.78 8.80 -8.39
C LYS A 63 7.55 9.72 -7.20
N GLY A 64 6.78 9.31 -6.20
CA GLY A 64 6.50 10.12 -5.03
C GLY A 64 5.22 9.72 -4.33
N PHE A 65 4.80 10.50 -3.35
CA PHE A 65 3.54 10.30 -2.65
C PHE A 65 2.85 11.63 -2.36
N TYR A 66 1.53 11.55 -2.20
CA TYR A 66 0.68 12.62 -1.68
C TYR A 66 0.06 12.13 -0.37
N GLU A 67 0.05 12.98 0.66
CA GLU A 67 -0.55 12.66 1.95
C GLU A 67 -1.46 13.79 2.40
N ARG A 68 -2.59 13.46 3.00
CA ARG A 68 -3.61 14.42 3.43
C ARG A 68 -3.09 15.49 4.40
N THR A 69 -2.07 15.17 5.17
CA THR A 69 -1.53 16.01 6.25
C THR A 69 -0.07 16.42 6.05
N ARG A 70 0.58 15.96 4.98
CA ARG A 70 1.98 16.27 4.69
C ARG A 70 2.14 16.50 3.20
N ASP A 71 2.80 17.60 2.87
CA ASP A 71 3.15 17.87 1.48
C ASP A 71 4.38 17.03 1.11
N GLY A 72 4.23 16.24 0.04
CA GLY A 72 5.36 15.63 -0.66
C GLY A 72 5.84 16.54 -1.78
N GLU A 73 6.92 16.15 -2.45
CA GLU A 73 7.34 16.83 -3.69
C GLU A 73 6.33 16.57 -4.81
N PRO A 74 6.00 17.58 -5.64
CA PRO A 74 5.11 17.39 -6.78
C PRO A 74 5.61 16.31 -7.72
N VAL A 75 4.71 15.44 -8.16
CA VAL A 75 4.99 14.40 -9.15
C VAL A 75 4.55 14.89 -10.53
N SER A 76 5.51 15.01 -11.44
CA SER A 76 5.28 15.43 -12.83
C SER A 76 5.75 14.38 -13.84
N PHE A 77 5.18 14.43 -15.05
CA PHE A 77 5.58 13.59 -16.18
C PHE A 77 5.42 14.35 -17.50
N SER A 78 6.06 13.86 -18.56
CA SER A 78 5.87 14.36 -19.93
C SER A 78 5.87 13.19 -20.91
N LEU A 79 5.19 13.35 -22.04
CA LEU A 79 5.08 12.34 -23.09
C LEU A 79 5.24 12.98 -24.45
N LYS A 80 6.10 12.44 -25.30
CA LYS A 80 6.19 12.86 -26.70
C LYS A 80 5.02 12.29 -27.50
N LYS A 81 4.85 12.80 -28.72
CA LYS A 81 3.83 12.29 -29.64
C LYS A 81 4.10 10.80 -29.94
N GLY A 82 3.10 9.95 -29.69
CA GLY A 82 3.18 8.51 -29.91
C GLY A 82 3.71 7.70 -28.71
N GLU A 83 4.13 8.36 -27.64
CA GLU A 83 4.42 7.70 -26.37
C GLU A 83 3.15 7.55 -25.53
N ASN A 84 3.14 6.56 -24.66
CA ASN A 84 2.16 6.42 -23.58
C ASN A 84 2.88 5.99 -22.32
N CYS A 85 2.22 6.17 -21.18
CA CYS A 85 2.65 5.58 -19.92
C CYS A 85 1.44 5.08 -19.13
N ARG A 86 1.69 4.14 -18.22
CA ARG A 86 0.74 3.77 -17.17
C ARG A 86 1.03 4.59 -15.92
N ILE A 87 -0.02 5.19 -15.37
CA ILE A 87 0.02 5.84 -14.07
C ILE A 87 -0.77 4.98 -13.09
N ASP A 88 -0.11 4.57 -12.02
CA ASP A 88 -0.65 3.77 -10.95
C ASP A 88 -0.58 4.54 -9.63
N ILE A 89 -1.70 4.61 -8.93
CA ILE A 89 -1.83 5.37 -7.68
C ILE A 89 -2.32 4.41 -6.61
N LEU A 90 -1.42 4.01 -5.71
CA LEU A 90 -1.73 3.15 -4.58
C LEU A 90 -2.22 4.01 -3.41
N CYS A 91 -3.53 4.03 -3.18
CA CYS A 91 -4.13 4.80 -2.10
C CYS A 91 -4.41 3.93 -0.87
N GLU A 92 -3.98 4.39 0.30
CA GLU A 92 -4.25 3.78 1.59
C GLU A 92 -5.35 4.52 2.35
N ASN A 93 -6.30 3.76 2.88
CA ASN A 93 -7.18 4.23 3.94
C ASN A 93 -6.47 4.08 5.30
N MET A 94 -6.05 5.18 5.91
CA MET A 94 -5.31 5.20 7.19
C MET A 94 -6.22 5.15 8.43
N GLY A 95 -7.53 4.95 8.24
CA GLY A 95 -8.54 4.94 9.29
C GLY A 95 -9.46 6.15 9.15
N ARG A 96 -10.77 5.92 9.31
CA ARG A 96 -11.76 6.99 9.31
C ARG A 96 -11.72 7.76 10.62
N VAL A 97 -11.91 9.07 10.54
CA VAL A 97 -12.12 9.92 11.72
C VAL A 97 -13.27 9.34 12.56
N ASN A 98 -13.01 9.13 13.86
CA ASN A 98 -13.96 8.50 14.78
C ASN A 98 -14.63 9.48 15.76
N TYR A 99 -14.36 10.79 15.65
CA TYR A 99 -14.89 11.82 16.53
C TYR A 99 -14.99 13.18 15.84
N GLY A 100 -15.97 13.99 16.25
CA GLY A 100 -16.10 15.38 15.83
C GLY A 100 -16.74 15.59 14.45
N PRO A 101 -16.68 16.82 13.92
CA PRO A 101 -17.46 17.22 12.74
C PRO A 101 -16.96 16.61 11.42
N LYS A 102 -15.78 15.97 11.42
CA LYS A 102 -15.16 15.38 10.22
C LYS A 102 -15.43 13.86 10.09
N ILE A 103 -16.47 13.33 10.75
CA ILE A 103 -16.80 11.89 10.73
C ILE A 103 -17.23 11.37 9.35
N MET A 104 -17.70 12.24 8.47
CA MET A 104 -17.99 11.92 7.06
C MET A 104 -16.71 11.86 6.24
N ASP A 105 -15.96 10.78 6.44
CA ASP A 105 -14.56 10.66 6.00
C ASP A 105 -14.39 9.56 4.94
N ARG A 106 -14.89 9.82 3.74
CA ARG A 106 -14.72 8.91 2.58
C ARG A 106 -13.26 8.75 2.21
N LYS A 107 -12.87 7.57 1.72
CA LYS A 107 -11.47 7.19 1.48
C LYS A 107 -11.20 6.90 0.01
N GLY A 108 -9.96 7.01 -0.43
CA GLY A 108 -9.55 6.90 -1.83
C GLY A 108 -9.07 8.21 -2.43
N VAL A 109 -8.99 8.24 -3.75
CA VAL A 109 -8.62 9.44 -4.52
C VAL A 109 -9.80 9.94 -5.34
N LYS A 110 -9.89 11.26 -5.51
CA LYS A 110 -10.91 11.89 -6.36
C LYS A 110 -10.31 13.03 -7.16
N GLY A 111 -10.86 13.23 -8.37
CA GLY A 111 -10.53 14.37 -9.21
C GLY A 111 -9.07 14.42 -9.60
N VAL A 112 -8.54 13.31 -10.14
CA VAL A 112 -7.16 13.26 -10.63
C VAL A 112 -7.04 14.12 -11.88
N ARG A 113 -6.09 15.06 -11.85
CA ARG A 113 -5.84 16.05 -12.90
C ARG A 113 -4.39 16.02 -13.34
N PHE A 114 -4.16 16.32 -14.61
CA PHE A 114 -2.85 16.66 -15.16
C PHE A 114 -2.84 18.17 -15.41
N ASN A 115 -2.09 18.90 -14.59
CA ASN A 115 -2.22 20.35 -14.43
C ASN A 115 -3.67 20.75 -14.10
N LEU A 116 -4.42 21.27 -15.08
CA LEU A 116 -5.80 21.74 -14.92
C LEU A 116 -6.84 20.77 -15.53
N GLN A 117 -6.41 19.74 -16.25
CA GLN A 117 -7.30 18.85 -16.99
C GLN A 117 -7.60 17.59 -16.18
N TYR A 118 -8.87 17.27 -15.96
CA TYR A 118 -9.27 15.97 -15.41
C TYR A 118 -8.91 14.84 -16.35
N HIS A 119 -8.32 13.78 -15.78
CA HIS A 119 -8.03 12.56 -16.50
C HIS A 119 -9.09 11.49 -16.23
N PHE A 120 -9.48 10.77 -17.27
CA PHE A 120 -10.56 9.79 -17.26
C PHE A 120 -10.09 8.42 -17.76
N GLY A 121 -10.87 7.37 -17.49
CA GLY A 121 -10.59 6.00 -17.90
C GLY A 121 -9.80 5.25 -16.84
N TRP A 122 -10.44 4.96 -15.71
CA TRP A 122 -9.80 4.39 -14.52
C TRP A 122 -10.20 2.94 -14.29
N ASP A 123 -9.20 2.11 -14.04
CA ASP A 123 -9.33 0.79 -13.44
C ASP A 123 -9.00 0.90 -11.96
N MET A 124 -9.90 0.45 -11.08
CA MET A 124 -9.70 0.48 -9.64
C MET A 124 -9.67 -0.94 -9.10
N TYR A 125 -8.59 -1.31 -8.42
CA TYR A 125 -8.42 -2.64 -7.84
C TYR A 125 -8.53 -2.53 -6.31
N PRO A 126 -9.66 -2.95 -5.72
CA PRO A 126 -9.79 -3.03 -4.28
C PRO A 126 -8.80 -4.03 -3.69
N MET A 127 -8.07 -3.61 -2.66
CA MET A 127 -7.14 -4.48 -1.91
C MET A 127 -7.43 -4.35 -0.41
N PRO A 128 -8.52 -4.98 0.08
CA PRO A 128 -8.83 -5.05 1.51
C PRO A 128 -7.79 -5.82 2.33
N LEU A 129 -7.06 -6.75 1.70
CA LEU A 129 -6.00 -7.60 2.31
C LEU A 129 -6.52 -8.55 3.41
N ASP A 130 -7.77 -8.94 3.32
CA ASP A 130 -8.45 -9.95 4.12
C ASP A 130 -8.23 -11.38 3.59
N ASP A 131 -8.11 -11.54 2.27
CA ASP A 131 -7.66 -12.79 1.64
C ASP A 131 -6.55 -12.51 0.62
N ILE A 132 -5.38 -13.10 0.85
CA ILE A 132 -4.20 -12.99 -0.02
C ILE A 132 -3.76 -14.36 -0.58
N SER A 133 -4.60 -15.37 -0.48
CA SER A 133 -4.29 -16.75 -0.88
C SER A 133 -4.01 -16.90 -2.39
N ALA A 134 -4.53 -15.99 -3.21
CA ALA A 134 -4.31 -15.95 -4.65
C ALA A 134 -2.92 -15.42 -5.05
N LEU A 135 -2.12 -14.90 -4.10
CA LEU A 135 -0.80 -14.35 -4.41
C LEU A 135 0.21 -15.43 -4.78
N GLU A 136 0.91 -15.19 -5.88
CA GLU A 136 2.06 -15.98 -6.28
C GLU A 136 3.36 -15.26 -5.86
N TYR A 137 4.34 -16.03 -5.41
CA TYR A 137 5.62 -15.53 -4.92
C TYR A 137 6.75 -16.12 -5.73
N LYS A 138 7.73 -15.28 -6.06
CA LYS A 138 9.01 -15.66 -6.67
C LYS A 138 10.15 -15.33 -5.73
N GLU A 139 11.23 -16.11 -5.81
CA GLU A 139 12.45 -15.79 -5.09
C GLU A 139 13.15 -14.62 -5.78
N GLU A 140 13.43 -13.56 -5.03
CA GLU A 140 14.21 -12.42 -5.47
C GLU A 140 15.18 -12.00 -4.37
N THR A 141 16.34 -11.50 -4.77
CA THR A 141 17.38 -10.99 -3.87
C THR A 141 17.54 -9.49 -4.06
N GLY A 142 17.87 -8.79 -2.98
CA GLY A 142 18.11 -7.34 -3.00
C GLY A 142 17.01 -6.52 -2.35
N GLU A 143 17.06 -5.22 -2.61
CA GLU A 143 16.18 -4.20 -2.04
C GLU A 143 14.76 -4.26 -2.64
N VAL A 144 13.78 -3.89 -1.82
CA VAL A 144 12.39 -3.72 -2.26
C VAL A 144 12.22 -2.28 -2.70
N LYS A 145 12.23 -2.03 -4.01
CA LYS A 145 12.18 -0.67 -4.57
C LYS A 145 10.76 -0.14 -4.81
N THR A 146 9.76 -1.00 -4.73
CA THR A 146 8.36 -0.66 -4.99
C THR A 146 7.45 -1.42 -4.03
N ALA A 147 6.19 -0.99 -3.93
CA ALA A 147 5.19 -1.68 -3.12
C ALA A 147 5.14 -3.18 -3.45
N SER A 148 5.28 -4.03 -2.44
CA SER A 148 5.49 -5.48 -2.61
C SER A 148 4.94 -6.30 -1.45
N PHE A 149 4.51 -7.52 -1.76
CA PHE A 149 4.23 -8.55 -0.76
C PHE A 149 5.48 -9.42 -0.60
N LEU A 150 6.05 -9.41 0.59
CA LEU A 150 7.21 -10.23 0.95
C LEU A 150 6.76 -11.38 1.84
N ARG A 151 7.13 -12.60 1.50
CA ARG A 151 6.82 -13.80 2.29
C ARG A 151 8.08 -14.37 2.91
N GLY A 152 8.03 -14.56 4.22
CA GLY A 152 9.04 -15.24 5.00
C GLY A 152 8.41 -16.27 5.93
N TYR A 153 9.25 -16.98 6.67
CA TYR A 153 8.80 -18.00 7.62
C TYR A 153 9.51 -17.86 8.96
N LEU A 154 8.76 -18.12 10.03
CA LEU A 154 9.26 -18.25 11.39
C LEU A 154 9.05 -19.70 11.84
N ASP A 155 10.14 -20.42 12.07
CA ASP A 155 10.10 -21.78 12.62
C ASP A 155 10.20 -21.75 14.15
N ILE A 156 9.24 -22.38 14.84
CA ILE A 156 9.16 -22.44 16.31
C ILE A 156 9.25 -23.90 16.77
N ASP A 157 10.32 -24.27 17.46
CA ASP A 157 10.52 -25.66 17.93
C ASP A 157 9.63 -26.04 19.13
N GLY A 158 9.33 -25.06 19.99
CA GLY A 158 8.61 -25.23 21.25
C GLY A 158 7.13 -24.87 21.20
N GLU A 159 6.57 -24.62 22.37
CA GLU A 159 5.25 -23.98 22.49
C GLU A 159 5.35 -22.51 22.05
N PRO A 160 4.43 -22.01 21.21
CA PRO A 160 4.41 -20.61 20.84
C PRO A 160 4.20 -19.70 22.04
N CYS A 161 4.92 -18.58 22.05
CA CYS A 161 4.81 -17.53 23.04
C CYS A 161 4.49 -16.20 22.36
N ASP A 162 3.98 -15.28 23.16
CA ASP A 162 3.82 -13.88 22.75
C ASP A 162 5.18 -13.30 22.35
N THR A 163 5.18 -12.50 21.29
CA THR A 163 6.41 -11.88 20.76
C THR A 163 6.10 -10.55 20.07
N PHE A 164 7.14 -9.83 19.66
CA PHE A 164 7.05 -8.51 19.06
C PHE A 164 7.86 -8.46 17.77
N LEU A 165 7.19 -8.21 16.66
CA LEU A 165 7.81 -8.12 15.34
C LEU A 165 8.44 -6.74 15.13
N ARG A 166 9.72 -6.70 14.77
CA ARG A 166 10.50 -5.53 14.41
C ARG A 166 10.86 -5.58 12.91
N LEU A 167 10.62 -4.48 12.20
CA LEU A 167 10.81 -4.38 10.75
C LEU A 167 11.87 -3.33 10.38
N ASP A 168 13.08 -3.42 10.93
CA ASP A 168 14.14 -2.44 10.62
C ASP A 168 14.46 -2.41 9.11
N GLY A 169 14.54 -1.21 8.54
CA GLY A 169 14.82 -0.98 7.12
C GLY A 169 13.59 -1.03 6.21
N PHE A 170 12.44 -1.52 6.68
CA PHE A 170 11.15 -1.34 6.04
C PHE A 170 10.63 0.08 6.29
N THR A 171 9.72 0.57 5.46
CA THR A 171 9.19 1.94 5.58
C THR A 171 7.79 1.94 6.18
N LYS A 172 6.82 1.37 5.48
CA LYS A 172 5.42 1.43 5.88
C LYS A 172 4.64 0.27 5.29
N GLY A 173 3.68 -0.26 6.04
CA GLY A 173 2.88 -1.36 5.52
C GLY A 173 1.98 -2.02 6.54
N VAL A 174 1.58 -3.25 6.22
CA VAL A 174 0.87 -4.17 7.12
C VAL A 174 1.55 -5.52 7.16
N VAL A 175 1.31 -6.27 8.22
CA VAL A 175 1.84 -7.63 8.38
C VAL A 175 0.70 -8.61 8.60
N LEU A 176 0.79 -9.77 7.95
CA LEU A 176 -0.06 -10.92 8.17
C LEU A 176 0.78 -12.07 8.76
N VAL A 177 0.25 -12.71 9.80
CA VAL A 177 0.83 -13.89 10.45
C VAL A 177 -0.14 -15.04 10.28
N ASN A 178 0.27 -16.08 9.54
CA ASN A 178 -0.59 -17.21 9.16
C ASN A 178 -1.95 -16.77 8.58
N GLY A 179 -1.94 -15.72 7.75
CA GLY A 179 -3.14 -15.12 7.15
C GLY A 179 -3.88 -14.09 8.02
N PHE A 180 -3.52 -13.92 9.29
CA PHE A 180 -4.14 -12.91 10.17
C PHE A 180 -3.42 -11.58 10.08
N ASN A 181 -4.11 -10.52 9.66
CA ASN A 181 -3.55 -9.16 9.65
C ASN A 181 -3.37 -8.64 11.09
N ILE A 182 -2.12 -8.48 11.51
CA ILE A 182 -1.75 -8.02 12.87
C ILE A 182 -1.62 -6.49 12.98
N GLY A 183 -1.85 -5.76 11.89
CA GLY A 183 -1.90 -4.31 11.86
C GLY A 183 -0.80 -3.66 11.05
N ARG A 184 -0.64 -2.34 11.27
CA ARG A 184 0.17 -1.44 10.46
C ARG A 184 1.49 -1.11 11.14
N TYR A 185 2.57 -1.03 10.39
CA TYR A 185 3.81 -0.39 10.84
C TYR A 185 4.08 0.88 10.01
N PHE A 186 4.75 1.86 10.62
CA PHE A 186 5.23 3.05 9.92
C PHE A 186 6.50 3.59 10.59
N ASN A 187 7.65 3.03 10.20
CA ASN A 187 8.90 3.20 10.92
C ASN A 187 9.42 4.64 10.93
N THR A 188 9.21 5.36 9.83
CA THR A 188 9.63 6.77 9.71
C THR A 188 8.74 7.73 10.48
N ALA A 189 7.53 7.30 10.87
CA ALA A 189 6.58 8.12 11.63
C ALA A 189 6.62 7.83 13.15
N GLY A 190 6.79 6.56 13.55
CA GLY A 190 6.77 6.16 14.97
C GLY A 190 5.45 6.53 15.69
N PRO A 191 5.45 6.59 17.04
CA PRO A 191 6.55 6.20 17.94
C PRO A 191 6.73 4.68 18.03
N GLN A 192 5.67 3.90 17.77
CA GLN A 192 5.69 2.44 17.80
C GLN A 192 6.68 1.87 16.78
N LYS A 193 7.60 1.00 17.23
CA LYS A 193 8.64 0.36 16.40
C LYS A 193 8.46 -1.15 16.28
N THR A 194 7.51 -1.72 17.00
CA THR A 194 7.23 -3.17 17.01
C THR A 194 5.74 -3.47 16.96
N LEU A 195 5.35 -4.56 16.30
CA LEU A 195 3.98 -5.08 16.29
C LEU A 195 3.86 -6.27 17.23
N TYR A 196 2.86 -6.26 18.12
CA TYR A 196 2.57 -7.40 18.96
C TYR A 196 2.06 -8.58 18.13
N VAL A 197 2.62 -9.76 18.37
CA VAL A 197 2.20 -11.03 17.77
C VAL A 197 1.73 -11.96 18.89
N PRO A 198 0.40 -12.13 19.03
CA PRO A 198 -0.16 -13.03 20.04
C PRO A 198 0.25 -14.49 19.79
N ALA A 199 0.60 -15.22 20.85
CA ALA A 199 0.90 -16.65 20.77
C ALA A 199 -0.19 -17.47 20.06
N PRO A 200 -1.50 -17.21 20.25
CA PRO A 200 -2.55 -17.97 19.56
C PRO A 200 -2.58 -17.81 18.03
N MET A 201 -1.91 -16.80 17.46
CA MET A 201 -1.77 -16.64 16.01
C MET A 201 -0.58 -17.45 15.46
N LEU A 202 0.25 -18.00 16.34
CA LEU A 202 1.41 -18.81 16.01
C LEU A 202 1.12 -20.29 16.27
N LYS A 203 1.94 -21.15 15.66
CA LYS A 203 1.92 -22.60 15.86
C LYS A 203 3.34 -23.13 16.00
N LYS A 204 3.47 -24.28 16.65
CA LYS A 204 4.71 -25.07 16.61
C LYS A 204 5.04 -25.44 15.16
N GLY A 205 6.31 -25.34 14.79
CA GLY A 205 6.82 -25.51 13.43
C GLY A 205 6.74 -24.22 12.62
N LYS A 206 6.44 -24.35 11.33
CA LYS A 206 6.57 -23.28 10.34
C LYS A 206 5.37 -22.33 10.34
N ASN A 207 5.61 -21.06 10.61
CA ASN A 207 4.64 -19.97 10.55
C ASN A 207 4.91 -19.10 9.33
N GLU A 208 3.87 -18.79 8.55
CA GLU A 208 4.00 -17.88 7.42
C GLU A 208 3.88 -16.44 7.88
N ILE A 209 4.82 -15.60 7.45
CA ILE A 209 4.79 -14.16 7.69
C ILE A 209 4.75 -13.47 6.33
N VAL A 210 3.70 -12.69 6.09
CA VAL A 210 3.59 -11.85 4.88
C VAL A 210 3.63 -10.38 5.27
N VAL A 211 4.59 -9.65 4.72
CA VAL A 211 4.69 -8.19 4.87
C VAL A 211 4.23 -7.55 3.57
N PHE A 212 3.19 -6.71 3.62
CA PHE A 212 2.91 -5.79 2.53
C PHE A 212 3.63 -4.47 2.81
N GLU A 213 4.77 -4.26 2.17
CA GLU A 213 5.51 -2.99 2.18
C GLU A 213 4.92 -2.08 1.09
N SER A 214 4.38 -0.92 1.47
CA SER A 214 3.70 0.00 0.54
C SER A 214 4.64 0.99 -0.13
N ASP A 215 5.85 1.15 0.37
CA ASP A 215 6.86 2.07 -0.14
C ASP A 215 8.09 1.29 -0.62
N HIS A 216 9.12 1.21 0.23
CA HIS A 216 10.39 0.55 -0.06
C HIS A 216 10.97 -0.07 1.21
N SER A 217 11.90 -1.00 1.02
CA SER A 217 12.69 -1.59 2.09
C SER A 217 14.13 -1.82 1.65
N ASP A 218 15.07 -1.42 2.50
CA ASP A 218 16.52 -1.63 2.28
C ASP A 218 16.94 -3.07 2.60
N ARG A 219 16.02 -3.88 3.14
CA ARG A 219 16.28 -5.22 3.66
C ARG A 219 15.10 -6.16 3.37
N ASN A 220 15.35 -7.46 3.44
CA ASN A 220 14.34 -8.49 3.23
C ASN A 220 14.18 -9.42 4.46
N SER A 221 14.62 -8.96 5.63
CA SER A 221 14.54 -9.72 6.88
C SER A 221 13.90 -8.90 8.00
N ILE A 222 13.25 -9.61 8.91
CA ILE A 222 12.55 -9.05 10.08
C ILE A 222 13.04 -9.78 11.34
N ALA A 223 12.83 -9.18 12.51
CA ALA A 223 13.25 -9.75 13.79
C ALA A 223 12.07 -9.89 14.74
N PHE A 224 12.07 -10.94 15.56
CA PHE A 224 11.11 -11.15 16.64
C PHE A 224 11.80 -10.92 17.99
N LEU A 225 11.20 -10.11 18.84
CA LEU A 225 11.73 -9.67 20.13
C LEU A 225 10.87 -10.19 21.29
N ASP A 226 11.43 -10.17 22.49
CA ASP A 226 10.76 -10.57 23.74
C ASP A 226 9.98 -9.43 24.42
N LYS A 227 10.20 -8.19 23.98
CA LYS A 227 9.59 -6.97 24.55
C LYS A 227 9.18 -5.98 23.46
N PRO A 228 8.15 -5.17 23.71
CA PRO A 228 7.77 -4.11 22.79
C PRO A 228 8.75 -2.94 22.84
N ASP A 229 8.93 -2.29 21.70
CA ASP A 229 9.49 -0.94 21.54
C ASP A 229 8.37 -0.04 20.98
N LEU A 230 7.90 0.89 21.81
CA LEU A 230 6.73 1.73 21.53
C LEU A 230 7.08 3.21 21.27
N GLY A 231 8.37 3.57 21.27
CA GLY A 231 8.82 4.96 21.25
C GLY A 231 10.01 5.18 22.14
#